data_AF-A0A416VQR4-F1
#
_entry.id   AF-A0A416VQR4-F1
#
_cell.length_a   1.000
_cell.length_b   1.000
_cell.length_c   1.000
_cell.angle_alpha   90.00
_cell.angle_beta   90.00
_cell.angle_gamma   90.00
#
_symmetry.space_group_name_H-M   'P 1'
#
loop_
_entity.id
_entity.type
_entity.pdbx_description
1 polymer ?
#
loop_
_entity_poly.entity_id
_entity_poly.type
_entity_poly.pdbx_seq_one_letter_code
_entity_poly.pdbx_strand_id
1 'polypeptide(L)'
;MRKGMFILFSLLYGFGAFAQNTDELRDVYEKDKRDVKAVTEYVKALGETQKRTQADSIVREYMARCPVVQLEDKDTYLLINRFVFEDVYSNAFEYGIYAQRKMRWDREVKEGKEGKEARLLSLLKGMRSGVSNADEIDKRYEVLSVLSGNLRKEVDERCLPAYVENKCVMPGYDSLKIARLKYLLQKGDLLGQEIMQLKIAVYEDYVVGNYAGMVEKLSLACEINFKALDEDYAIRILNVLADAGADRKVLKSGIDLLNRLIGKKKTGSINYYSVLGRLYLLYGDEEQGNKYKRMGDKIEAEKMERYGDLIKSFTKEK
;
A
#
# COMPACT_ATOMS: atom_id res chain seq x y z
N MET A 1 25.13 -19.44 50.06
CA MET A 1 24.56 -18.17 49.57
C MET A 1 25.64 -17.33 48.90
N ARG A 2 25.88 -17.43 47.58
CA ARG A 2 26.83 -16.55 46.84
C ARG A 2 26.80 -16.66 45.30
N LYS A 3 25.90 -17.46 44.71
CA LYS A 3 25.76 -17.60 43.24
C LYS A 3 24.56 -16.86 42.63
N GLY A 4 23.61 -16.41 43.46
CA GLY A 4 22.43 -15.64 43.01
C GLY A 4 22.64 -14.12 42.92
N MET A 5 23.73 -13.58 43.48
CA MET A 5 23.96 -12.12 43.56
C MET A 5 24.78 -11.56 42.38
N PHE A 6 25.48 -12.43 41.63
CA PHE A 6 26.30 -12.02 40.47
C PHE A 6 25.51 -11.86 39.17
N ILE A 7 24.38 -12.57 39.02
CA ILE A 7 23.52 -12.47 37.81
C ILE A 7 22.60 -11.24 37.88
N LEU A 8 22.22 -10.80 39.08
CA LEU A 8 21.50 -9.52 39.23
C LEU A 8 22.42 -8.31 38.97
N PHE A 9 23.68 -8.38 39.37
CA PHE A 9 24.64 -7.27 39.21
C PHE A 9 25.07 -7.05 37.76
N SER A 10 25.20 -8.10 36.93
CA SER A 10 25.57 -7.95 35.51
C SER A 10 24.42 -7.43 34.64
N LEU A 11 23.16 -7.77 34.97
CA LEU A 11 21.98 -7.17 34.33
C LEU A 11 21.80 -5.70 34.73
N LEU A 12 22.05 -5.35 36.00
CA LEU A 12 22.00 -3.95 36.46
C LEU A 12 23.13 -3.08 35.89
N TYR A 13 24.35 -3.62 35.69
CA TYR A 13 25.45 -2.88 35.05
C TYR A 13 25.25 -2.70 33.54
N GLY A 14 24.67 -3.70 32.85
CA GLY A 14 24.26 -3.54 31.45
C GLY A 14 23.24 -2.42 31.30
N PHE A 15 22.13 -2.48 32.06
CA PHE A 15 21.11 -1.43 32.04
C PHE A 15 21.64 -0.06 32.49
N GLY A 16 22.53 0.00 33.48
CA GLY A 16 23.12 1.25 33.99
C GLY A 16 24.05 1.93 32.98
N ALA A 17 24.90 1.17 32.27
CA ALA A 17 25.79 1.71 31.24
C ALA A 17 25.02 2.17 29.99
N PHE A 18 23.99 1.43 29.57
CA PHE A 18 23.11 1.86 28.49
C PHE A 18 22.27 3.08 28.88
N ALA A 19 21.82 3.19 30.14
CA ALA A 19 21.08 4.35 30.64
C ALA A 19 21.95 5.62 30.74
N GLN A 20 23.18 5.52 31.27
CA GLN A 20 24.12 6.66 31.33
C GLN A 20 24.45 7.21 29.94
N ASN A 21 24.72 6.33 28.97
CA ASN A 21 24.98 6.73 27.59
C ASN A 21 23.73 7.37 26.93
N THR A 22 22.52 6.93 27.31
CA THR A 22 21.26 7.52 26.80
C THR A 22 21.02 8.92 27.34
N ASP A 23 21.35 9.19 28.61
CA ASP A 23 21.19 10.52 29.23
C ASP A 23 22.21 11.53 28.67
N GLU A 24 23.45 11.13 28.41
CA GLU A 24 24.45 12.00 27.74
C GLU A 24 24.01 12.34 26.29
N LEU A 25 23.52 11.35 25.53
CA LEU A 25 23.00 11.57 24.19
C LEU A 25 21.72 12.42 24.19
N ARG A 26 20.91 12.35 25.26
CA ARG A 26 19.74 13.22 25.44
C ARG A 26 20.17 14.68 25.56
N ASP A 27 21.19 14.98 26.35
CA ASP A 27 21.67 16.36 26.50
C ASP A 27 22.22 16.93 25.19
N VAL A 28 22.87 16.10 24.37
CA VAL A 28 23.33 16.48 23.03
C VAL A 28 22.15 16.74 22.09
N TYR A 29 21.15 15.85 22.08
CA TYR A 29 19.90 16.02 21.34
C TYR A 29 19.14 17.29 21.76
N GLU A 30 19.04 17.57 23.06
CA GLU A 30 18.29 18.73 23.56
C GLU A 30 18.96 20.07 23.20
N LYS A 31 20.29 20.09 23.00
CA LYS A 31 21.03 21.28 22.54
C LYS A 31 20.77 21.62 21.08
N ASP A 32 20.66 20.61 20.20
CA ASP A 32 20.34 20.82 18.79
C ASP A 32 19.43 19.73 18.22
N LYS A 33 18.12 19.95 18.36
CA LYS A 33 17.08 19.04 17.87
C LYS A 33 16.96 18.98 16.34
N ARG A 34 17.75 19.76 15.61
CA ARG A 34 17.78 19.77 14.13
C ARG A 34 18.99 19.05 13.56
N ASP A 35 19.99 18.70 14.39
CA ASP A 35 21.12 17.92 13.93
C ASP A 35 20.72 16.45 13.72
N VAL A 36 20.74 16.01 12.46
CA VAL A 36 20.38 14.64 12.08
C VAL A 36 21.22 13.60 12.80
N LYS A 37 22.50 13.92 13.07
CA LYS A 37 23.43 13.00 13.71
C LYS A 37 23.07 12.82 15.19
N ALA A 38 22.93 13.92 15.95
CA ALA A 38 22.49 13.89 17.34
C ALA A 38 21.14 13.15 17.50
N VAL A 39 20.17 13.44 16.63
CA VAL A 39 18.86 12.78 16.66
C VAL A 39 18.97 11.29 16.36
N THR A 40 19.76 10.91 15.35
CA THR A 40 19.94 9.51 14.97
C THR A 40 20.60 8.69 16.07
N GLU A 41 21.65 9.22 16.71
CA GLU A 41 22.35 8.56 17.81
C GLU A 41 21.43 8.38 19.02
N TYR A 42 20.65 9.41 19.37
CA TYR A 42 19.70 9.32 20.48
C TYR A 42 18.55 8.34 20.21
N VAL A 43 17.97 8.35 19.01
CA VAL A 43 16.92 7.41 18.59
C VAL A 43 17.40 5.97 18.63
N LYS A 44 18.65 5.70 18.21
CA LYS A 44 19.27 4.36 18.32
C LYS A 44 19.38 3.91 19.77
N ALA A 45 19.90 4.77 20.66
CA ALA A 45 20.02 4.47 22.09
C ALA A 45 18.65 4.17 22.75
N LEU A 46 17.60 4.91 22.36
CA LEU A 46 16.23 4.62 22.81
C LEU A 46 15.70 3.27 22.29
N GLY A 47 16.05 2.89 21.06
CA GLY A 47 15.72 1.59 20.49
C GLY A 47 16.37 0.43 21.26
N GLU A 48 17.65 0.57 21.61
CA GLU A 48 18.42 -0.42 22.38
C GLU A 48 17.91 -0.58 23.81
N THR A 49 17.39 0.50 24.42
CA THR A 49 16.75 0.49 25.74
C THR A 49 15.25 0.13 25.69
N GLN A 50 14.76 -0.41 24.58
CA GLN A 50 13.36 -0.82 24.34
C GLN A 50 12.32 0.31 24.46
N LYS A 51 12.72 1.58 24.40
CA LYS A 51 11.84 2.77 24.44
C LYS A 51 11.32 3.15 23.05
N ARG A 52 10.76 2.20 22.32
CA ARG A 52 10.35 2.36 20.90
C ARG A 52 9.35 3.51 20.67
N THR A 53 8.36 3.67 21.55
CA THR A 53 7.36 4.74 21.42
C THR A 53 7.99 6.13 21.53
N GLN A 54 8.98 6.29 22.41
CA GLN A 54 9.71 7.55 22.57
C GLN A 54 10.59 7.83 21.35
N ALA A 55 11.28 6.80 20.85
CA ALA A 55 12.05 6.89 19.61
C ALA A 55 11.18 7.34 18.42
N ASP A 56 10.02 6.70 18.23
CA ASP A 56 9.06 7.04 17.16
C ASP A 56 8.56 8.49 17.31
N SER A 57 8.29 8.96 18.53
CA SER A 57 7.89 10.34 18.80
C SER A 57 8.96 11.36 18.39
N ILE A 58 10.23 11.08 18.68
CA ILE A 58 11.35 11.98 18.35
C ILE A 58 11.55 12.05 16.84
N VAL A 59 11.47 10.92 16.14
CA VAL A 59 11.56 10.87 14.68
C VAL A 59 10.43 11.71 14.05
N ARG A 60 9.20 11.62 14.57
CA ARG A 60 8.08 12.46 14.10
C ARG A 60 8.27 13.95 14.41
N GLU A 61 8.82 14.30 15.58
CA GLU A 61 9.16 15.69 15.94
C GLU A 61 10.23 16.27 14.99
N TYR A 62 11.26 15.47 14.69
CA TYR A 62 12.30 15.84 13.74
C TYR A 62 11.73 16.03 12.33
N MET A 63 10.92 15.07 11.85
CA MET A 63 10.25 15.14 10.55
C MET A 63 9.39 16.39 10.39
N ALA A 64 8.65 16.80 11.42
CA ALA A 64 7.82 18.01 11.39
C ALA A 64 8.62 19.32 11.21
N ARG A 65 9.93 19.30 11.49
CA ARG A 65 10.84 20.45 11.33
C ARG A 65 11.74 20.35 10.10
N CYS A 66 11.79 19.17 9.48
CA CYS A 66 12.68 18.84 8.38
C CYS A 66 12.16 19.47 7.07
N PRO A 67 12.93 20.35 6.40
CA PRO A 67 12.62 20.82 5.07
C PRO A 67 12.59 19.66 4.06
N VAL A 68 11.61 19.64 3.16
CA VAL A 68 11.43 18.55 2.18
C VAL A 68 12.66 18.29 1.30
N VAL A 69 13.50 19.30 1.06
CA VAL A 69 14.74 19.14 0.27
C VAL A 69 15.75 18.22 0.98
N GLN A 70 15.73 18.15 2.31
CA GLN A 70 16.60 17.25 3.07
C GLN A 70 16.21 15.77 2.91
N LEU A 71 15.09 15.44 2.25
CA LEU A 71 14.79 14.06 1.86
C LEU A 71 15.80 13.48 0.85
N GLU A 72 16.58 14.33 0.18
CA GLU A 72 17.67 13.90 -0.70
C GLU A 72 18.92 13.46 0.09
N ASP A 73 19.04 13.90 1.34
CA ASP A 73 20.13 13.51 2.23
C ASP A 73 19.92 12.09 2.77
N LYS A 74 20.96 11.27 2.67
CA LYS A 74 20.92 9.84 3.02
C LYS A 74 20.57 9.64 4.48
N ASP A 75 21.25 10.35 5.39
CA ASP A 75 21.10 10.12 6.84
C ASP A 75 19.74 10.62 7.31
N THR A 76 19.30 11.76 6.79
CA THR A 76 17.97 12.30 7.03
C THR A 76 16.89 11.33 6.55
N TYR A 77 16.96 10.85 5.31
CA TYR A 77 15.99 9.90 4.77
C TYR A 77 15.95 8.61 5.61
N LEU A 78 17.11 8.01 5.93
CA LEU A 78 17.17 6.76 6.69
C LEU A 78 16.59 6.89 8.10
N LEU A 79 16.70 8.08 8.73
CA LEU A 79 16.11 8.35 10.03
C LEU A 79 14.56 8.37 9.97
N ILE A 80 13.98 8.95 8.92
CA ILE A 80 12.53 9.23 8.85
C ILE A 80 11.76 8.32 7.88
N ASN A 81 12.44 7.45 7.11
CA ASN A 81 11.84 6.66 6.02
C ASN A 81 10.60 5.85 6.42
N ARG A 82 10.51 5.45 7.69
CA ARG A 82 9.38 4.71 8.24
C ARG A 82 8.09 5.53 8.23
N PHE A 83 8.16 6.86 8.34
CA PHE A 83 7.01 7.72 8.58
C PHE A 83 6.78 8.76 7.47
N VAL A 84 7.83 9.14 6.74
CA VAL A 84 7.84 10.30 5.85
C VAL A 84 6.80 10.30 4.73
N PHE A 85 6.34 9.11 4.31
CA PHE A 85 5.36 8.94 3.25
C PHE A 85 4.03 8.34 3.73
N GLU A 86 3.75 8.36 5.03
CA GLU A 86 2.47 7.87 5.58
C GLU A 86 1.31 8.77 5.13
N ASP A 87 1.50 10.09 5.13
CA ASP A 87 0.47 11.05 4.74
C ASP A 87 0.58 11.42 3.25
N VAL A 88 -0.32 10.87 2.43
CA VAL A 88 -0.43 11.11 0.99
C VAL A 88 -0.68 12.59 0.66
N TYR A 89 -1.28 13.35 1.56
CA TYR A 89 -1.62 14.76 1.35
C TYR A 89 -0.47 15.70 1.71
N SER A 90 0.59 15.20 2.34
CA SER A 90 1.73 16.00 2.78
C SER A 90 2.62 16.48 1.62
N ASN A 91 3.32 17.59 1.84
CA ASN A 91 4.35 18.08 0.90
C ASN A 91 5.53 17.11 0.81
N ALA A 92 5.84 16.37 1.89
CA ALA A 92 6.90 15.36 1.90
C ALA A 92 6.58 14.22 0.93
N PHE A 93 5.32 13.76 0.88
CA PHE A 93 4.88 12.73 -0.05
C PHE A 93 5.01 13.17 -1.51
N GLU A 94 4.50 14.36 -1.84
CA GLU A 94 4.66 14.93 -3.18
C GLU A 94 6.12 15.08 -3.56
N TYR A 95 6.96 15.60 -2.65
CA TYR A 95 8.38 15.74 -2.90
C TYR A 95 9.05 14.37 -3.10
N GLY A 96 8.63 13.35 -2.34
CA GLY A 96 9.10 11.97 -2.47
C GLY A 96 8.92 11.41 -3.88
N ILE A 97 7.79 11.71 -4.53
CA ILE A 97 7.54 11.30 -5.93
C ILE A 97 8.62 11.84 -6.88
N TYR A 98 9.08 13.07 -6.67
CA TYR A 98 10.15 13.68 -7.45
C TYR A 98 11.53 13.17 -7.02
N ALA A 99 11.80 13.19 -5.72
CA ALA A 99 13.11 12.93 -5.14
C ALA A 99 13.52 11.46 -5.20
N GLN A 100 12.57 10.52 -5.32
CA GLN A 100 12.87 9.09 -5.38
C GLN A 100 13.95 8.77 -6.43
N ARG A 101 13.97 9.47 -7.56
CA ARG A 101 14.97 9.25 -8.63
C ARG A 101 16.41 9.54 -8.19
N LYS A 102 16.58 10.36 -7.16
CA LYS A 102 17.86 10.77 -6.56
C LYS A 102 18.26 9.93 -5.35
N MET A 103 17.42 8.99 -4.89
CA MET A 103 17.68 8.15 -3.70
C MET A 103 18.59 6.96 -4.03
N ARG A 104 19.73 7.29 -4.62
CA ARG A 104 20.80 6.39 -5.04
C ARG A 104 22.10 7.00 -4.52
N TRP A 105 22.69 6.36 -3.51
CA TRP A 105 23.82 6.91 -2.78
C TRP A 105 24.97 5.90 -2.72
N ASP A 106 26.20 6.40 -2.68
CA ASP A 106 27.38 5.57 -2.46
C ASP A 106 27.35 4.95 -1.04
N ARG A 107 27.73 3.68 -0.93
CA ARG A 107 27.98 3.04 0.37
C ARG A 107 29.23 3.66 0.98
N GLU A 108 29.17 3.92 2.28
CA GLU A 108 30.37 4.22 3.04
C GLU A 108 31.33 3.03 2.98
N VAL A 109 32.47 3.22 2.33
CA VAL A 109 33.59 2.29 2.41
C VAL A 109 34.26 2.55 3.76
N LYS A 110 34.14 1.62 4.70
CA LYS A 110 34.97 1.65 5.92
C LYS A 110 36.43 1.53 5.49
N GLU A 111 37.22 2.60 5.59
CA GLU A 111 38.66 2.52 5.31
C GLU A 111 39.36 1.73 6.42
N GLY A 112 40.01 0.62 6.07
CA GLY A 112 40.71 -0.27 7.01
C GLY A 112 40.89 -1.70 6.49
N LYS A 113 41.67 -2.54 7.20
CA LYS A 113 41.90 -3.96 6.83
C LYS A 113 40.58 -4.76 6.78
N GLU A 114 39.68 -4.54 7.74
CA GLU A 114 38.35 -5.17 7.78
C GLU A 114 37.44 -4.73 6.61
N GLY A 115 37.55 -3.47 6.18
CA GLY A 115 36.79 -2.95 5.03
C GLY A 115 37.26 -3.53 3.69
N LYS A 116 38.57 -3.79 3.55
CA LYS A 116 39.13 -4.46 2.37
C LYS A 116 38.69 -5.93 2.27
N GLU A 117 38.67 -6.65 3.39
CA GLU A 117 38.18 -8.04 3.44
C GLU A 117 36.66 -8.13 3.21
N ALA A 118 35.87 -7.24 3.79
CA ALA A 118 34.42 -7.19 3.56
C ALA A 118 34.07 -6.87 2.09
N ARG A 119 34.83 -5.97 1.45
CA ARG A 119 34.69 -5.62 0.02
C ARG A 119 35.11 -6.76 -0.90
N LEU A 120 36.18 -7.48 -0.57
CA LEU A 120 36.60 -8.69 -1.29
C LEU A 120 35.55 -9.80 -1.19
N LEU A 121 34.98 -10.03 0.00
CA LEU A 121 33.92 -11.02 0.23
C LEU A 121 32.61 -10.68 -0.51
N SER A 122 32.26 -9.39 -0.63
CA SER A 122 31.08 -8.97 -1.40
C SER A 122 31.30 -9.06 -2.91
N LEU A 123 32.49 -8.72 -3.41
CA LEU A 123 32.86 -8.87 -4.83
C LEU A 123 32.86 -10.35 -5.25
N LEU A 124 33.38 -11.25 -4.42
CA LEU A 124 33.38 -12.69 -4.65
C LEU A 124 31.96 -13.29 -4.67
N LYS A 125 31.03 -12.74 -3.89
CA LYS A 125 29.60 -13.11 -3.95
C LYS A 125 28.90 -12.55 -5.20
N GLY A 126 29.27 -11.35 -5.63
CA GLY A 126 28.70 -10.69 -6.83
C GLY A 126 29.04 -11.36 -8.16
N MET A 127 30.13 -12.14 -8.24
CA MET A 127 30.52 -12.87 -9.47
C MET A 127 29.56 -14.01 -9.87
N ARG A 128 28.60 -14.43 -9.03
CA ARG A 128 27.64 -15.51 -9.34
C ARG A 128 26.28 -15.06 -9.87
N SER A 129 26.00 -13.76 -9.89
CA SER A 129 24.75 -13.22 -10.43
C SER A 129 25.08 -11.95 -11.18
N GLY A 130 24.98 -12.01 -12.51
CA GLY A 130 25.30 -10.89 -13.40
C GLY A 130 24.65 -9.59 -12.92
N VAL A 131 25.48 -8.57 -12.79
CA VAL A 131 25.18 -7.18 -12.41
C VAL A 131 24.87 -6.95 -10.92
N SER A 132 25.83 -6.40 -10.17
CA SER A 132 25.54 -5.28 -9.25
C SER A 132 26.80 -4.54 -8.82
N ASN A 133 26.74 -3.22 -8.85
CA ASN A 133 27.72 -2.34 -8.20
C ASN A 133 27.64 -2.57 -6.69
N ALA A 134 28.60 -3.32 -6.14
CA ALA A 134 28.66 -3.67 -4.72
C ALA A 134 28.82 -2.45 -3.78
N ASP A 135 29.11 -1.28 -4.34
CA ASP A 135 29.47 -0.06 -3.62
C ASP A 135 28.29 0.93 -3.47
N GLU A 136 27.03 0.54 -3.76
CA GLU A 136 25.89 1.48 -3.81
C GLU A 136 24.68 1.05 -2.96
N ILE A 137 23.98 2.02 -2.37
CA ILE A 137 22.65 1.90 -1.76
C ILE A 137 21.62 2.48 -2.75
N ASP A 138 20.92 1.61 -3.46
CA ASP A 138 19.80 1.98 -4.32
C ASP A 138 18.47 1.78 -3.55
N LYS A 139 17.87 2.88 -3.08
CA LYS A 139 16.58 2.86 -2.35
C LYS A 139 15.39 3.19 -3.25
N ARG A 140 15.59 3.42 -4.55
CA ARG A 140 14.55 3.87 -5.48
C ARG A 140 13.35 2.95 -5.50
N TYR A 141 13.57 1.64 -5.60
CA TYR A 141 12.49 0.66 -5.62
C TYR A 141 11.71 0.59 -4.31
N GLU A 142 12.39 0.71 -3.16
CA GLU A 142 11.74 0.72 -1.85
C GLU A 142 10.85 1.95 -1.70
N VAL A 143 11.39 3.12 -2.02
CA VAL A 143 10.68 4.40 -2.00
C VAL A 143 9.48 4.37 -2.94
N LEU A 144 9.70 3.90 -4.16
CA LEU A 144 8.65 3.76 -5.17
C LEU A 144 7.55 2.81 -4.70
N SER A 145 7.91 1.69 -4.08
CA SER A 145 6.96 0.72 -3.51
C SER A 145 6.13 1.34 -2.38
N VAL A 146 6.76 2.06 -1.45
CA VAL A 146 6.07 2.73 -0.34
C VAL A 146 5.12 3.83 -0.85
N LEU A 147 5.60 4.73 -1.71
CA LEU A 147 4.79 5.79 -2.30
C LEU A 147 3.61 5.21 -3.08
N SER A 148 3.86 4.24 -3.96
CA SER A 148 2.80 3.62 -4.76
C SER A 148 1.80 2.85 -3.89
N GLY A 149 2.28 2.16 -2.85
CA GLY A 149 1.45 1.40 -1.94
C GLY A 149 0.54 2.29 -1.09
N ASN A 150 1.08 3.37 -0.52
CA ASN A 150 0.29 4.31 0.29
C ASN A 150 -0.70 5.10 -0.56
N LEU A 151 -0.30 5.55 -1.76
CA LEU A 151 -1.22 6.20 -2.69
C LEU A 151 -2.34 5.25 -3.12
N ARG A 152 -2.02 3.98 -3.39
CA ARG A 152 -3.03 2.97 -3.75
C ARG A 152 -4.05 2.74 -2.64
N LYS A 153 -3.59 2.63 -1.39
CA LYS A 153 -4.49 2.49 -0.23
C LYS A 153 -5.46 3.66 -0.13
N GLU A 154 -4.95 4.89 -0.30
CA GLU A 154 -5.80 6.08 -0.27
C GLU A 154 -6.79 6.10 -1.44
N VAL A 155 -6.36 5.75 -2.66
CA VAL A 155 -7.26 5.62 -3.81
C VAL A 155 -8.34 4.57 -3.57
N ASP A 156 -7.98 3.42 -2.99
CA ASP A 156 -8.93 2.37 -2.66
C ASP A 156 -9.92 2.83 -1.58
N GLU A 157 -9.47 3.54 -0.54
CA GLU A 157 -10.36 4.13 0.46
C GLU A 157 -11.42 5.06 -0.17
N ARG A 158 -11.04 5.81 -1.22
CA ARG A 158 -11.94 6.77 -1.87
C ARG A 158 -12.78 6.19 -2.99
N CYS A 159 -12.30 5.16 -3.66
CA CYS A 159 -12.87 4.71 -4.94
C CYS A 159 -13.36 3.25 -4.90
N LEU A 160 -13.08 2.48 -3.84
CA LEU A 160 -13.52 1.09 -3.74
C LEU A 160 -14.94 1.00 -3.16
N PRO A 161 -15.90 0.38 -3.89
CA PRO A 161 -17.24 0.19 -3.36
C PRO A 161 -17.26 -0.74 -2.15
N ALA A 162 -18.16 -0.47 -1.22
CA ALA A 162 -18.42 -1.28 -0.04
C ALA A 162 -19.89 -1.73 0.01
N TYR A 163 -20.14 -2.85 0.68
CA TYR A 163 -21.50 -3.30 0.95
C TYR A 163 -22.01 -2.65 2.25
N VAL A 164 -23.12 -1.93 2.15
CA VAL A 164 -23.84 -1.31 3.27
C VAL A 164 -25.28 -1.78 3.19
N GLU A 165 -25.78 -2.43 4.25
CA GLU A 165 -27.18 -2.90 4.32
C GLU A 165 -27.62 -3.71 3.08
N ASN A 166 -26.77 -4.65 2.63
CA ASN A 166 -26.95 -5.49 1.43
C ASN A 166 -26.92 -4.76 0.07
N LYS A 167 -26.60 -3.47 0.04
CA LYS A 167 -26.39 -2.71 -1.21
C LYS A 167 -24.91 -2.42 -1.41
N CYS A 168 -24.44 -2.51 -2.65
CA CYS A 168 -23.10 -2.07 -3.01
C CYS A 168 -23.14 -0.58 -3.33
N VAL A 169 -22.37 0.23 -2.60
CA VAL A 169 -22.35 1.69 -2.74
C VAL A 169 -20.92 2.19 -2.92
N MET A 170 -20.76 3.24 -3.72
CA MET A 170 -19.50 3.98 -3.77
C MET A 170 -19.29 4.73 -2.45
N PRO A 171 -18.02 5.01 -2.07
CA PRO A 171 -17.72 5.89 -0.94
C PRO A 171 -18.30 7.31 -1.12
N GLY A 172 -18.20 8.13 -0.07
CA GLY A 172 -18.56 9.55 -0.13
C GLY A 172 -17.57 10.36 -0.99
N TYR A 173 -18.08 11.32 -1.77
CA TYR A 173 -17.26 12.09 -2.72
C TYR A 173 -16.61 13.30 -2.05
N ASP A 174 -15.28 13.35 -2.10
CA ASP A 174 -14.46 14.47 -1.67
C ASP A 174 -13.67 15.00 -2.88
N SER A 175 -14.15 16.10 -3.47
CA SER A 175 -13.60 16.67 -4.69
C SER A 175 -12.15 17.14 -4.52
N LEU A 176 -11.79 17.67 -3.35
CA LEU A 176 -10.44 18.16 -3.07
C LEU A 176 -9.46 17.00 -2.98
N LYS A 177 -9.83 15.93 -2.28
CA LYS A 177 -9.00 14.74 -2.16
C LYS A 177 -8.83 14.03 -3.50
N ILE A 178 -9.92 13.84 -4.25
CA ILE A 178 -9.84 13.24 -5.59
C ILE A 178 -8.95 14.07 -6.52
N ALA A 179 -9.10 15.41 -6.53
CA ALA A 179 -8.24 16.29 -7.32
C ALA A 179 -6.76 16.16 -6.93
N ARG A 180 -6.46 16.07 -5.62
CA ARG A 180 -5.09 15.88 -5.13
C ARG A 180 -4.51 14.53 -5.56
N LEU A 181 -5.27 13.44 -5.45
CA LEU A 181 -4.84 12.11 -5.88
C LEU A 181 -4.54 12.08 -7.39
N LYS A 182 -5.41 12.69 -8.21
CA LYS A 182 -5.16 12.84 -9.65
C LYS A 182 -3.88 13.61 -9.93
N TYR A 183 -3.66 14.72 -9.24
CA TYR A 183 -2.45 15.51 -9.39
C TYR A 183 -1.18 14.70 -9.08
N LEU A 184 -1.16 13.95 -7.98
CA LEU A 184 -0.02 13.10 -7.62
C LEU A 184 0.22 11.99 -8.66
N LEU A 185 -0.84 11.36 -9.14
CA LEU A 185 -0.79 10.35 -10.21
C LEU A 185 -0.39 10.93 -11.58
N GLN A 186 -0.43 12.24 -11.79
CA GLN A 186 0.06 12.87 -13.02
C GLN A 186 1.54 13.24 -12.93
N LYS A 187 2.05 13.47 -11.72
CA LYS A 187 3.43 13.90 -11.47
C LYS A 187 4.41 12.73 -11.42
N GLY A 188 3.96 11.57 -10.97
CA GLY A 188 4.78 10.40 -10.76
C GLY A 188 4.79 9.40 -11.91
N ASP A 189 5.77 8.50 -11.83
CA ASP A 189 5.79 7.23 -12.54
C ASP A 189 5.72 6.14 -11.47
N LEU A 190 4.50 5.88 -10.99
CA LEU A 190 4.21 5.04 -9.82
C LEU A 190 3.77 3.63 -10.23
N LEU A 191 4.02 2.66 -9.35
CA LEU A 191 3.67 1.26 -9.61
C LEU A 191 2.15 1.06 -9.59
N GLY A 192 1.58 0.66 -10.73
CA GLY A 192 0.14 0.46 -10.89
C GLY A 192 -0.63 1.77 -10.90
N GLN A 193 -0.03 2.83 -11.42
CA GLN A 193 -0.66 4.14 -11.58
C GLN A 193 -1.91 4.09 -12.44
N GLU A 194 -1.92 3.27 -13.47
CA GLU A 194 -2.99 3.21 -14.47
C GLU A 194 -4.26 2.60 -13.87
N ILE A 195 -4.14 1.62 -12.95
CA ILE A 195 -5.31 1.09 -12.24
C ILE A 195 -5.87 2.13 -11.26
N MET A 196 -5.01 2.90 -10.58
CA MET A 196 -5.45 3.98 -9.69
C MET A 196 -6.18 5.07 -10.48
N GLN A 197 -5.66 5.47 -11.64
CA GLN A 197 -6.30 6.42 -12.54
C GLN A 197 -7.65 5.91 -13.06
N LEU A 198 -7.75 4.62 -13.42
CA LEU A 198 -9.00 4.00 -13.83
C LEU A 198 -10.05 4.08 -12.71
N LYS A 199 -9.68 3.73 -11.47
CA LYS A 199 -10.59 3.78 -10.31
C LYS A 199 -11.14 5.20 -10.08
N ILE A 200 -10.27 6.20 -10.16
CA ILE A 200 -10.69 7.61 -10.03
C ILE A 200 -11.62 8.00 -11.19
N ALA A 201 -11.28 7.66 -12.43
CA ALA A 201 -12.08 8.03 -13.60
C ALA A 201 -13.48 7.39 -13.58
N VAL A 202 -13.59 6.15 -13.13
CA VAL A 202 -14.88 5.46 -12.90
C VAL A 202 -15.67 6.14 -11.79
N TYR A 203 -15.00 6.58 -10.73
CA TYR A 203 -15.68 7.27 -9.64
C TYR A 203 -16.20 8.66 -10.04
N GLU A 204 -15.44 9.40 -10.86
CA GLU A 204 -15.91 10.68 -11.41
C GLU A 204 -17.16 10.52 -12.28
N ASP A 205 -17.23 9.47 -13.10
CA ASP A 205 -18.45 9.15 -13.85
C ASP A 205 -19.64 8.84 -12.94
N TYR A 206 -19.42 8.08 -11.86
CA TYR A 206 -20.47 7.77 -10.89
C TYR A 206 -21.08 9.04 -10.29
N VAL A 207 -20.22 9.99 -9.90
CA VAL A 207 -20.63 11.25 -9.25
C VAL A 207 -21.53 12.10 -10.16
N VAL A 208 -21.27 12.09 -11.46
CA VAL A 208 -22.09 12.82 -12.45
C VAL A 208 -23.25 11.98 -13.02
N GLY A 209 -23.46 10.76 -12.53
CA GLY A 209 -24.52 9.85 -12.99
C GLY A 209 -24.24 9.20 -14.35
N ASN A 210 -22.99 9.23 -14.85
CA ASN A 210 -22.59 8.66 -16.13
C ASN A 210 -22.29 7.15 -16.02
N TYR A 211 -23.33 6.35 -15.76
CA TYR A 211 -23.17 4.91 -15.59
C TYR A 211 -22.67 4.19 -16.86
N ALA A 212 -22.99 4.71 -18.04
CA ALA A 212 -22.46 4.19 -19.30
C ALA A 212 -20.94 4.35 -19.38
N GLY A 213 -20.42 5.54 -19.01
CA GLY A 213 -18.98 5.82 -18.99
C GLY A 213 -18.20 4.92 -18.03
N MET A 214 -18.79 4.58 -16.87
CA MET A 214 -18.19 3.64 -15.92
C MET A 214 -17.92 2.27 -16.59
N VAL A 215 -18.94 1.72 -17.26
CA VAL A 215 -18.84 0.42 -17.92
C VAL A 215 -17.91 0.48 -19.13
N GLU A 216 -17.94 1.57 -19.89
CA GLU A 216 -17.05 1.78 -21.04
C GLU A 216 -15.57 1.75 -20.62
N LYS A 217 -15.20 2.50 -19.58
CA LYS A 217 -13.82 2.54 -19.07
C LYS A 217 -13.34 1.17 -18.60
N LEU A 218 -14.17 0.44 -17.87
CA LEU A 218 -13.87 -0.94 -17.45
C LEU A 218 -13.77 -1.89 -18.65
N SER A 219 -14.62 -1.72 -19.65
CA SER A 219 -14.60 -2.53 -20.88
C SER A 219 -13.35 -2.30 -21.70
N LEU A 220 -12.93 -1.04 -21.86
CA LEU A 220 -11.69 -0.68 -22.53
C LEU A 220 -10.48 -1.28 -21.80
N ALA A 221 -10.43 -1.14 -20.47
CA ALA A 221 -9.38 -1.75 -19.66
C ALA A 221 -9.35 -3.29 -19.83
N CYS A 222 -10.52 -3.93 -19.86
CA CYS A 222 -10.61 -5.35 -20.16
C CYS A 222 -10.09 -5.67 -21.56
N GLU A 223 -10.49 -4.93 -22.60
CA GLU A 223 -10.12 -5.16 -24.00
C GLU A 223 -8.62 -5.11 -24.25
N ILE A 224 -7.93 -4.08 -23.75
CA ILE A 224 -6.48 -3.92 -23.88
C ILE A 224 -5.67 -4.93 -23.05
N ASN A 225 -6.36 -5.92 -22.46
CA ASN A 225 -5.81 -6.94 -21.58
C ASN A 225 -4.98 -6.32 -20.46
N PHE A 226 -5.54 -5.27 -19.85
CA PHE A 226 -4.91 -4.56 -18.77
C PHE A 226 -4.64 -5.54 -17.62
N LYS A 227 -3.39 -6.00 -17.52
CA LYS A 227 -2.98 -7.11 -16.62
C LYS A 227 -3.30 -6.84 -15.14
N ALA A 228 -3.48 -5.57 -14.79
CA ALA A 228 -3.81 -5.10 -13.46
C ALA A 228 -5.30 -4.76 -13.27
N LEU A 229 -6.19 -5.12 -14.21
CA LEU A 229 -7.62 -4.96 -14.00
C LEU A 229 -8.03 -5.87 -12.85
N ASP A 230 -8.35 -5.25 -11.74
CA ASP A 230 -8.88 -5.92 -10.56
C ASP A 230 -10.30 -6.39 -10.86
N GLU A 231 -10.45 -7.70 -11.06
CA GLU A 231 -11.73 -8.34 -11.37
C GLU A 231 -12.75 -8.14 -10.23
N ASP A 232 -12.31 -8.09 -8.97
CA ASP A 232 -13.17 -7.81 -7.82
C ASP A 232 -13.71 -6.38 -7.90
N TYR A 233 -12.86 -5.42 -8.26
CA TYR A 233 -13.28 -4.04 -8.46
C TYR A 233 -14.36 -3.92 -9.55
N ALA A 234 -14.14 -4.53 -10.73
CA ALA A 234 -15.12 -4.49 -11.82
C ALA A 234 -16.48 -5.08 -11.39
N ILE A 235 -16.46 -6.19 -10.66
CA ILE A 235 -17.67 -6.84 -10.15
C ILE A 235 -18.42 -5.95 -9.14
N ARG A 236 -17.69 -5.30 -8.23
CA ARG A 236 -18.30 -4.37 -7.27
C ARG A 236 -18.95 -3.19 -7.98
N ILE A 237 -18.29 -2.63 -8.99
CA ILE A 237 -18.87 -1.55 -9.80
C ILE A 237 -20.16 -2.01 -10.48
N LEU A 238 -20.21 -3.22 -11.03
CA LEU A 238 -21.44 -3.73 -11.63
C LEU A 238 -22.58 -3.94 -10.60
N ASN A 239 -22.25 -4.28 -9.35
CA ASN A 239 -23.24 -4.30 -8.28
C ASN A 239 -23.71 -2.89 -7.90
N VAL A 240 -22.82 -1.89 -7.87
CA VAL A 240 -23.21 -0.49 -7.69
C VAL A 240 -24.22 -0.07 -8.75
N LEU A 241 -24.00 -0.42 -10.02
CA LEU A 241 -24.93 -0.11 -11.10
C LEU A 241 -26.29 -0.80 -10.92
N ALA A 242 -26.29 -2.06 -10.49
CA ALA A 242 -27.50 -2.80 -10.18
C ALA A 242 -28.28 -2.19 -9.01
N ASP A 243 -27.59 -1.76 -7.95
CA ASP A 243 -28.17 -1.13 -6.76
C ASP A 243 -28.64 0.31 -7.01
N ALA A 244 -27.97 1.04 -7.89
CA ALA A 244 -28.32 2.39 -8.30
C ALA A 244 -29.49 2.45 -9.31
N GLY A 245 -29.96 1.29 -9.81
CA GLY A 245 -31.06 1.23 -10.77
C GLY A 245 -30.65 1.69 -12.18
N ALA A 246 -29.45 1.33 -12.63
CA ALA A 246 -29.00 1.63 -13.98
C ALA A 246 -29.97 1.10 -15.05
N ASP A 247 -30.08 1.82 -16.16
CA ASP A 247 -31.02 1.47 -17.23
C ASP A 247 -30.63 0.16 -17.95
N ARG A 248 -31.58 -0.37 -18.74
CA ARG A 248 -31.38 -1.63 -19.48
C ARG A 248 -30.18 -1.62 -20.41
N LYS A 249 -29.84 -0.49 -21.02
CA LYS A 249 -28.70 -0.39 -21.95
C LYS A 249 -27.38 -0.52 -21.20
N VAL A 250 -27.26 0.16 -20.06
CA VAL A 250 -26.09 0.05 -19.17
C VAL A 250 -25.98 -1.37 -18.60
N LEU A 251 -27.08 -1.96 -18.14
CA LEU A 251 -27.10 -3.34 -17.64
C LEU A 251 -26.63 -4.33 -18.72
N LYS A 252 -27.07 -4.15 -19.97
CA LYS A 252 -26.62 -4.98 -21.09
C LYS A 252 -25.11 -4.86 -21.33
N SER A 253 -24.57 -3.65 -21.32
CA SER A 253 -23.11 -3.45 -21.42
C SER A 253 -22.35 -4.08 -20.26
N GLY A 254 -22.90 -4.04 -19.04
CA GLY A 254 -22.32 -4.71 -17.87
C GLY A 254 -22.32 -6.24 -17.99
N ILE A 255 -23.40 -6.82 -18.53
CA ILE A 255 -23.48 -8.25 -18.86
C ILE A 255 -22.40 -8.63 -19.89
N ASP A 256 -22.24 -7.82 -20.94
CA ASP A 256 -21.25 -8.08 -21.98
C ASP A 256 -19.81 -7.99 -21.45
N LEU A 257 -19.55 -7.07 -20.52
CA LEU A 257 -18.28 -6.98 -19.80
C LEU A 257 -18.00 -8.25 -18.96
N LEU A 258 -18.97 -8.71 -18.17
CA LEU A 258 -18.81 -9.94 -17.37
C LEU A 258 -18.55 -11.16 -18.24
N ASN A 259 -19.28 -11.31 -19.34
CA ASN A 259 -19.07 -12.42 -20.27
C ASN A 259 -17.65 -12.41 -20.85
N ARG A 260 -17.10 -11.23 -21.17
CA ARG A 260 -15.71 -11.08 -21.60
C ARG A 260 -14.71 -11.46 -20.50
N LEU A 261 -14.94 -11.01 -19.26
CA LEU A 261 -14.09 -11.37 -18.12
C LEU A 261 -14.09 -12.89 -17.87
N ILE A 262 -15.27 -13.53 -17.93
CA ILE A 262 -15.42 -14.99 -17.81
C ILE A 262 -14.66 -15.70 -18.94
N GLY A 263 -14.84 -15.26 -20.20
CA GLY A 263 -14.20 -15.87 -21.35
C GLY A 263 -12.66 -15.80 -21.35
N LYS A 264 -12.07 -14.83 -20.65
CA LYS A 264 -10.61 -14.70 -20.49
C LYS A 264 -10.04 -15.60 -19.39
N LYS A 265 -10.87 -16.22 -18.55
CA LYS A 265 -10.40 -16.93 -17.35
C LYS A 265 -10.07 -18.39 -17.62
N LYS A 266 -8.97 -18.88 -17.03
CA LYS A 266 -8.60 -20.31 -17.00
C LYS A 266 -9.00 -21.01 -15.70
N THR A 267 -9.01 -20.31 -14.57
CA THR A 267 -9.46 -20.78 -13.24
C THR A 267 -9.47 -19.57 -12.29
N GLY A 268 -10.43 -19.47 -11.37
CA GLY A 268 -10.42 -18.41 -10.35
C GLY A 268 -11.53 -18.54 -9.30
N SER A 269 -11.29 -17.95 -8.12
CA SER A 269 -12.13 -18.03 -6.91
C SER A 269 -13.32 -17.04 -6.88
N ILE A 270 -13.43 -16.18 -7.88
CA ILE A 270 -14.41 -15.10 -7.94
C ILE A 270 -15.71 -15.61 -8.56
N ASN A 271 -16.83 -15.38 -7.87
CA ASN A 271 -18.16 -15.84 -8.30
C ASN A 271 -18.86 -14.82 -9.21
N TYR A 272 -18.51 -14.85 -10.50
CA TYR A 272 -19.14 -13.99 -11.51
C TYR A 272 -20.63 -14.28 -11.72
N TYR A 273 -21.04 -15.53 -11.52
CA TYR A 273 -22.38 -16.00 -11.90
C TYR A 273 -23.48 -15.43 -11.02
N SER A 274 -23.19 -15.16 -9.74
CA SER A 274 -24.12 -14.46 -8.86
C SER A 274 -24.48 -13.07 -9.41
N VAL A 275 -23.48 -12.28 -9.79
CA VAL A 275 -23.67 -10.93 -10.33
C VAL A 275 -24.27 -10.97 -11.73
N LEU A 276 -23.82 -11.91 -12.58
CA LEU A 276 -24.38 -12.10 -13.90
C LEU A 276 -25.88 -12.44 -13.85
N GLY A 277 -26.28 -13.36 -12.97
CA GLY A 277 -27.68 -13.71 -12.74
C GLY A 277 -28.52 -12.51 -12.28
N ARG A 278 -27.98 -11.73 -11.33
CA ARG A 278 -28.62 -10.49 -10.87
C ARG A 278 -28.84 -9.49 -12.00
N LEU A 279 -27.82 -9.24 -12.84
CA LEU A 279 -27.93 -8.30 -13.95
C LEU A 279 -28.93 -8.76 -15.02
N TYR A 280 -28.97 -10.05 -15.37
CA TYR A 280 -29.96 -10.58 -16.31
C TYR A 280 -31.40 -10.43 -15.80
N LEU A 281 -31.63 -10.69 -14.50
CA LEU A 281 -32.94 -10.48 -13.88
C LEU A 281 -33.37 -9.00 -13.97
N LEU A 282 -32.47 -8.07 -13.64
CA LEU A 282 -32.74 -6.62 -13.75
C LEU A 282 -32.93 -6.15 -15.19
N TYR A 283 -32.21 -6.77 -16.13
CA TYR A 283 -32.35 -6.53 -17.57
C TYR A 283 -33.71 -7.01 -18.11
N GLY A 284 -34.31 -8.03 -17.48
CA GLY A 284 -35.60 -8.61 -17.85
C GLY A 284 -35.52 -9.98 -18.53
N ASP A 285 -34.36 -10.65 -18.49
CA ASP A 285 -34.17 -12.01 -18.99
C ASP A 285 -34.21 -12.99 -17.82
N GLU A 286 -35.42 -13.43 -17.47
CA GLU A 286 -35.64 -14.31 -16.32
C GLU A 286 -35.02 -15.70 -16.50
N GLU A 287 -34.96 -16.20 -17.74
CA GLU A 287 -34.41 -17.52 -18.03
C GLU A 287 -32.91 -17.57 -17.71
N GLN A 288 -32.13 -16.64 -18.30
CA GLN A 288 -30.70 -16.57 -18.02
C GLN A 288 -30.42 -16.11 -16.60
N GLY A 289 -31.22 -15.17 -16.08
CA GLY A 289 -31.11 -14.69 -14.72
C GLY A 289 -31.20 -15.81 -13.68
N ASN A 290 -32.24 -16.65 -13.78
CA ASN A 290 -32.44 -17.78 -12.88
C ASN A 290 -31.39 -18.87 -13.06
N LYS A 291 -30.96 -19.13 -14.30
CA LYS A 291 -29.89 -20.10 -14.59
C LYS A 291 -28.58 -19.70 -13.90
N TYR A 292 -28.11 -18.48 -14.11
CA TYR A 292 -26.83 -18.03 -13.54
C TYR A 292 -26.89 -17.85 -12.03
N LYS A 293 -28.05 -17.43 -11.49
CA LYS A 293 -28.27 -17.39 -10.04
C LYS A 293 -28.05 -18.77 -9.40
N ARG A 294 -28.67 -19.82 -9.94
CA ARG A 294 -28.48 -21.20 -9.44
C ARG A 294 -27.02 -21.66 -9.51
N MET A 295 -26.30 -21.30 -10.58
CA MET A 295 -24.88 -21.62 -10.70
C MET A 295 -24.05 -20.87 -9.65
N GLY A 296 -24.34 -19.59 -9.42
CA GLY A 296 -23.68 -18.77 -8.40
C GLY A 296 -23.93 -19.30 -6.98
N ASP A 297 -25.18 -19.66 -6.66
CA ASP A 297 -25.59 -20.21 -5.37
C ASP A 297 -24.88 -21.55 -5.09
N LYS A 298 -24.75 -22.41 -6.11
CA LYS A 298 -24.01 -23.67 -6.01
C LYS A 298 -22.53 -23.45 -5.67
N ILE A 299 -21.88 -22.47 -6.30
CA ILE A 299 -20.47 -22.16 -6.05
C ILE A 299 -20.26 -21.64 -4.61
N GLU A 300 -21.14 -20.74 -4.12
CA GLU A 300 -21.04 -20.28 -2.72
C GLU A 300 -21.32 -21.42 -1.74
N ALA A 301 -22.28 -22.31 -2.03
CA ALA A 301 -22.56 -23.47 -1.18
C ALA A 301 -21.34 -24.41 -1.08
N GLU A 302 -20.71 -24.75 -2.21
CA GLU A 302 -19.49 -25.57 -2.23
C GLU A 302 -18.32 -24.89 -1.50
N LYS A 303 -18.22 -23.56 -1.58
CA LYS A 303 -17.20 -22.78 -0.86
C LYS A 303 -17.45 -22.77 0.64
N MET A 304 -18.70 -22.61 1.08
CA MET A 304 -19.09 -22.67 2.48
C MET A 304 -18.97 -24.08 3.07
N GLU A 305 -19.18 -25.12 2.26
CA GLU A 305 -18.93 -26.50 2.69
C GLU A 305 -17.43 -26.75 2.92
N ARG A 306 -16.56 -26.28 2.02
CA ARG A 306 -15.11 -26.50 2.13
C ARG A 306 -14.41 -25.61 3.14
N TYR A 307 -14.86 -24.35 3.28
CA TYR A 307 -14.14 -23.32 4.02
C TYR A 307 -15.00 -22.61 5.07
N GLY A 308 -16.23 -23.05 5.30
CA GLY A 308 -17.19 -22.36 6.17
C GLY A 308 -16.68 -22.15 7.59
N ASP A 309 -16.00 -23.13 8.17
CA ASP A 309 -15.46 -23.02 9.53
C ASP A 309 -14.32 -21.98 9.62
N LEU A 310 -13.48 -21.90 8.59
CA LEU A 310 -12.43 -20.89 8.47
C LEU A 310 -13.03 -19.49 8.25
N ILE A 311 -14.05 -19.36 7.40
CA ILE A 311 -14.74 -18.08 7.17
C ILE A 311 -15.42 -17.59 8.47
N LYS A 312 -16.03 -18.51 9.22
CA LYS A 312 -16.68 -18.23 10.51
C LYS A 312 -15.69 -17.81 11.59
N SER A 313 -14.46 -18.33 11.61
CA SER A 313 -13.45 -17.90 12.59
C SER A 313 -13.00 -16.45 12.37
N PHE A 314 -12.91 -15.98 11.12
CA PHE A 314 -12.58 -14.60 10.79
C PHE A 314 -13.74 -13.61 10.95
N THR A 315 -14.98 -14.08 11.02
CA THR A 315 -16.17 -13.22 11.18
C THR A 315 -16.59 -13.03 12.65
N LYS A 316 -16.05 -13.83 13.59
CA LYS A 316 -16.30 -13.68 15.04
C LYS A 316 -15.45 -12.61 15.73
N GLU A 317 -14.45 -12.04 15.07
CA GLU A 317 -13.57 -10.99 15.62
C GLU A 317 -13.98 -9.55 15.22
N LYS A 318 -15.25 -9.32 14.86
CA LYS A 318 -15.80 -7.98 14.68
C LYS A 318 -16.91 -7.69 15.67
#